data_AF-A0A822DMR4-F1
#
_entry.id   AF-A0A822DMR4-F1
#
_cell.length_a   1.000
_cell.length_b   1.000
_cell.length_c   1.000
_cell.angle_alpha   90.00
_cell.angle_beta   90.00
_cell.angle_gamma   90.00
#
_symmetry.space_group_name_H-M   'P 1'
#
loop_
_entity.id
_entity.type
_entity.pdbx_description
1 polymer ?
#
loop_
_entity_poly.entity_id
_entity_poly.type
_entity_poly.pdbx_seq_one_letter_code
_entity_poly.pdbx_strand_id
1 'polypeptide(L)'
;NFGNDTHQTESKPVKCDCSSTQNSFPQTIPSVSNITPNKPILKPCEPIEKTSPVQRAIIIYYPHHQSEYFFPEVRWLYRSWVEMLLGEPSTWRTDFVIFTYNFSSEFRKLGCVNRLRQNKEEPSMCRLFLYVPIQFRTKNIHFDDVDNK
;
A
#
# COMPACT_ATOMS: atom_id res chain seq x y z
N ASN A 1 -22.48 10.94 38.80
CA ASN A 1 -21.13 10.75 39.37
C ASN A 1 -20.13 10.70 38.24
N PHE A 2 -19.25 11.70 38.24
CA PHE A 2 -18.17 11.92 37.28
C PHE A 2 -17.14 10.78 37.30
N GLY A 3 -16.56 10.52 36.14
CA GLY A 3 -15.42 9.63 35.94
C GLY A 3 -15.03 9.60 34.46
N ASN A 4 -14.40 10.69 34.00
CA ASN A 4 -13.66 10.76 32.74
C ASN A 4 -12.42 9.85 32.82
N ASP A 5 -12.08 9.20 31.70
CA ASP A 5 -10.70 9.17 31.18
C ASP A 5 -10.71 8.67 29.73
N THR A 6 -10.75 9.64 28.82
CA THR A 6 -10.23 9.58 27.46
C THR A 6 -8.73 9.35 27.46
N HIS A 7 -8.20 8.47 26.60
CA HIS A 7 -7.07 8.82 25.73
C HIS A 7 -6.97 7.81 24.57
N GLN A 8 -7.39 8.28 23.40
CA GLN A 8 -7.04 7.73 22.09
C GLN A 8 -5.54 7.97 21.87
N THR A 9 -4.77 6.92 21.61
CA THR A 9 -3.41 7.06 21.07
C THR A 9 -3.50 7.00 19.55
N GLU A 10 -3.83 8.14 18.95
CA GLU A 10 -3.78 8.36 17.51
C GLU A 10 -2.30 8.52 17.11
N SER A 11 -1.72 7.47 16.54
CA SER A 11 -0.36 7.52 16.00
C SER A 11 -0.36 8.37 14.72
N LYS A 12 0.00 9.65 14.87
CA LYS A 12 0.20 10.56 13.74
C LYS A 12 1.29 10.01 12.80
N PRO A 13 1.11 10.10 11.47
CA PRO A 13 2.17 9.76 10.52
C PRO A 13 3.35 10.71 10.72
N VAL A 14 4.56 10.14 10.76
CA VAL A 14 5.82 10.91 10.82
C VAL A 14 5.99 11.62 9.49
N LYS A 15 5.56 12.88 9.43
CA LYS A 15 5.93 13.78 8.34
C LYS A 15 7.43 14.05 8.45
N CYS A 16 8.18 13.66 7.44
CA CYS A 16 9.53 14.19 7.24
C CYS A 16 9.39 15.65 6.83
N ASP A 17 9.54 16.57 7.78
CA ASP A 17 9.47 18.01 7.52
C ASP A 17 10.88 18.54 7.19
N CYS A 18 11.14 18.75 5.91
CA CYS A 18 12.34 19.44 5.42
C CYS A 18 12.00 20.92 5.19
N SER A 19 11.76 21.65 6.27
CA SER A 19 11.48 23.08 6.21
C SER A 19 12.42 23.82 7.17
N SER A 20 13.54 24.28 6.61
CA SER A 20 14.50 25.16 7.28
C SER A 20 13.89 26.51 7.62
N THR A 21 14.06 27.02 8.84
CA THR A 21 14.21 28.47 9.05
C THR A 21 15.04 28.76 10.30
N GLN A 22 15.99 29.68 10.13
CA GLN A 22 16.96 30.14 11.10
C GLN A 22 16.36 31.12 12.14
N ASN A 23 17.07 31.23 13.28
CA ASN A 23 17.13 32.34 14.25
C ASN A 23 16.03 32.48 15.33
N SER A 24 16.40 32.25 16.60
CA SER A 24 16.79 33.31 17.56
C SER A 24 16.86 32.79 19.02
N PHE A 25 17.70 33.45 19.84
CA PHE A 25 17.84 33.40 21.33
C PHE A 25 19.04 32.64 21.94
N PRO A 26 19.61 33.16 23.06
CA PRO A 26 21.03 33.46 23.15
C PRO A 26 21.80 32.46 24.02
N GLN A 27 23.12 32.54 23.90
CA GLN A 27 24.09 31.65 24.53
C GLN A 27 24.10 31.75 26.06
N THR A 28 24.12 30.60 26.72
CA THR A 28 24.81 30.42 28.00
C THR A 28 25.32 28.98 28.08
N ILE A 29 26.65 28.79 28.07
CA ILE A 29 27.35 27.51 28.30
C ILE A 29 27.72 27.46 29.81
N PRO A 30 27.91 26.30 30.46
CA PRO A 30 29.20 25.60 30.33
C PRO A 30 29.13 24.05 30.30
N SER A 31 30.01 23.50 29.45
CA SER A 31 30.81 22.26 29.56
C SER A 31 30.24 21.02 30.27
N VAL A 32 30.17 19.89 29.55
CA VAL A 32 30.86 18.63 29.92
C VAL A 32 31.17 17.84 28.63
N SER A 33 32.38 17.32 28.59
CA SER A 33 33.00 16.45 27.58
C SER A 33 32.12 15.29 27.09
N ASN A 34 32.26 14.91 25.82
CA ASN A 34 32.80 13.59 25.43
C ASN A 34 32.89 13.43 23.90
N ILE A 35 34.02 12.87 23.47
CA ILE A 35 34.33 12.45 22.10
C ILE A 35 33.46 11.24 21.75
N THR A 36 32.81 11.22 20.58
CA THR A 36 32.45 9.98 19.87
C THR A 36 32.18 10.27 18.38
N PRO A 37 32.33 9.25 17.52
CA PRO A 37 33.13 9.28 16.31
C PRO A 37 32.37 9.89 15.13
N ASN A 38 33.11 10.30 14.10
CA ASN A 38 32.59 10.72 12.80
C ASN A 38 31.45 9.80 12.32
N LYS A 39 30.19 10.19 12.61
CA LYS A 39 29.02 9.65 11.94
C LYS A 39 29.08 10.22 10.52
N PRO A 40 29.16 9.40 9.47
CA PRO A 40 29.00 9.91 8.12
C PRO A 40 27.66 10.63 8.07
N ILE A 41 27.67 11.93 7.77
CA ILE A 41 26.46 12.67 7.44
C ILE A 41 25.94 11.99 6.17
N LEU A 42 24.96 11.11 6.33
CA LEU A 42 24.25 10.52 5.20
C LEU A 42 23.61 11.71 4.48
N LYS A 43 23.97 11.90 3.20
CA LYS A 43 23.31 12.89 2.36
C LYS A 43 21.80 12.65 2.45
N PRO A 44 20.98 13.71 2.63
CA PRO A 44 19.54 13.59 2.50
C PRO A 44 19.22 12.83 1.22
N CYS A 45 18.28 11.88 1.28
CA CYS A 45 17.79 11.22 0.08
C CYS A 45 17.21 12.29 -0.83
N GLU A 46 17.97 12.73 -1.84
CA GLU A 46 17.46 13.64 -2.85
C GLU A 46 16.28 12.94 -3.55
N PRO A 47 15.10 13.59 -3.63
CA PRO A 47 13.99 13.06 -4.40
C PRO A 47 14.47 12.83 -5.83
N ILE A 48 14.27 11.61 -6.35
CA ILE A 48 14.65 11.28 -7.72
C ILE A 48 13.80 12.14 -8.66
N GLU A 49 14.38 13.20 -9.22
CA GLU A 49 13.77 14.08 -10.24
C GLU A 49 13.57 13.38 -11.61
N LYS A 50 13.43 12.05 -11.66
CA LYS A 50 13.06 11.36 -12.89
C LYS A 50 11.55 11.46 -13.08
N THR A 51 11.17 12.51 -13.79
CA THR A 51 9.80 12.95 -14.11
C THR A 51 9.04 12.06 -15.09
N SER A 52 9.61 10.93 -15.55
CA SER A 52 8.89 9.99 -16.40
C SER A 52 7.76 9.30 -15.61
N PRO A 53 6.53 9.28 -16.14
CA PRO A 53 5.43 8.60 -15.47
C PRO A 53 5.72 7.10 -15.39
N VAL A 54 5.48 6.51 -14.22
CA VAL A 54 5.66 5.08 -13.97
C VAL A 54 4.32 4.47 -13.59
N GLN A 55 3.95 3.37 -14.25
CA GLN A 55 2.74 2.62 -13.94
C GLN A 55 3.10 1.21 -13.48
N ARG A 56 2.63 0.84 -12.30
CA ARG A 56 2.87 -0.45 -11.64
C ARG A 56 1.58 -1.04 -11.11
N ALA A 57 1.62 -2.33 -10.81
CA ALA A 57 0.59 -3.00 -10.06
C ALA A 57 1.22 -4.00 -9.08
N ILE A 58 0.65 -4.08 -7.88
CA ILE A 58 0.84 -5.19 -6.96
C ILE A 58 -0.30 -6.15 -7.24
N ILE A 59 0.01 -7.34 -7.76
CA ILE A 59 -0.99 -8.34 -8.13
C ILE A 59 -1.05 -9.41 -7.06
N ILE A 60 -2.24 -9.65 -6.54
CA ILE A 60 -2.50 -10.60 -5.47
C ILE A 60 -3.53 -11.60 -5.94
N TYR A 61 -3.24 -12.87 -5.73
CA TYR A 61 -4.24 -13.92 -5.75
C TYR A 61 -4.77 -14.13 -4.33
N TYR A 62 -6.09 -14.09 -4.15
CA TYR A 62 -6.74 -14.26 -2.87
C TYR A 62 -7.53 -15.58 -2.80
N PRO A 63 -7.07 -16.58 -2.02
CA PRO A 63 -7.76 -17.85 -1.85
C PRO A 63 -8.91 -17.70 -0.84
N HIS A 64 -10.13 -17.47 -1.34
CA HIS A 64 -11.31 -17.25 -0.49
C HIS A 64 -11.59 -18.42 0.50
N HIS A 65 -11.20 -19.65 0.17
CA HIS A 65 -11.38 -20.82 1.04
C HIS A 65 -10.43 -20.84 2.25
N GLN A 66 -9.42 -19.97 2.28
CA GLN A 66 -8.47 -19.81 3.39
C GLN A 66 -8.48 -18.36 3.90
N SER A 67 -9.65 -17.70 3.84
CA SER A 67 -9.78 -16.27 4.12
C SER A 67 -9.31 -15.85 5.50
N GLU A 68 -9.51 -16.70 6.51
CA GLU A 68 -9.09 -16.42 7.90
C GLU A 68 -7.59 -16.26 8.05
N TYR A 69 -6.82 -17.03 7.27
CA TYR A 69 -5.37 -16.92 7.22
C TYR A 69 -4.96 -15.77 6.32
N PHE A 70 -5.42 -15.78 5.06
CA PHE A 70 -4.94 -14.89 3.99
C PHE A 70 -5.37 -13.42 4.11
N PHE A 71 -6.48 -13.14 4.79
CA PHE A 71 -6.98 -11.77 4.89
C PHE A 71 -6.07 -10.87 5.74
N PRO A 72 -5.60 -11.30 6.92
CA PRO A 72 -4.55 -10.62 7.66
C PRO A 72 -3.33 -10.21 6.82
N GLU A 73 -2.73 -11.08 6.01
CA GLU A 73 -1.53 -10.71 5.23
C GLU A 73 -1.88 -9.72 4.13
N VAL A 74 -3.02 -9.90 3.44
CA VAL A 74 -3.48 -8.91 2.44
C VAL A 74 -3.74 -7.55 3.10
N ARG A 75 -4.29 -7.53 4.31
CA ARG A 75 -4.52 -6.28 5.05
C ARG A 75 -3.21 -5.59 5.43
N TRP A 76 -2.20 -6.34 5.85
CA TRP A 76 -0.88 -5.78 6.14
C TRP A 76 -0.20 -5.27 4.88
N LEU A 77 -0.26 -6.02 3.78
CA LEU A 77 0.29 -5.59 2.49
C LEU A 77 -0.43 -4.34 1.95
N TYR A 78 -1.76 -4.26 2.11
CA TYR A 78 -2.55 -3.07 1.78
C TYR A 78 -2.07 -1.85 2.59
N ARG A 79 -1.84 -2.00 3.89
CA ARG A 79 -1.28 -0.92 4.73
C ARG A 79 0.09 -0.47 4.24
N SER A 80 0.99 -1.40 3.96
CA SER A 80 2.32 -1.08 3.42
C SER A 80 2.24 -0.35 2.09
N TRP A 81 1.30 -0.73 1.22
CA TRP A 81 1.05 -0.03 -0.03
C TRP A 81 0.56 1.40 0.22
N VAL A 82 -0.43 1.62 1.10
CA VAL A 82 -0.93 2.96 1.44
C VAL A 82 0.19 3.86 1.98
N GLU A 83 1.04 3.36 2.86
CA GLU A 83 2.19 4.12 3.38
C GLU A 83 3.18 4.49 2.27
N MET A 84 3.45 3.56 1.35
CA MET A 84 4.31 3.82 0.18
C MET A 84 3.73 4.92 -0.72
N LEU A 85 2.39 4.98 -0.90
CA LEU A 85 1.75 6.04 -1.68
C LEU A 85 2.01 7.44 -1.13
N LEU A 86 2.25 7.60 0.18
CA LEU A 86 2.53 8.91 0.79
C LEU A 86 3.87 9.50 0.33
N GLY A 87 4.81 8.64 -0.05
CA GLY A 87 6.14 9.03 -0.53
C GLY A 87 6.36 8.81 -2.03
N GLU A 88 5.36 8.33 -2.77
CA GLU A 88 5.52 8.11 -4.21
C GLU A 88 5.47 9.44 -4.98
N PRO A 89 6.31 9.64 -6.02
CA PRO A 89 6.20 10.80 -6.89
C PRO A 89 4.80 10.92 -7.49
N SER A 90 4.29 12.15 -7.67
CA SER A 90 2.93 12.39 -8.17
C SER A 90 2.67 11.86 -9.60
N THR A 91 3.74 11.67 -10.38
CA THR A 91 3.67 11.07 -11.73
C THR A 91 3.72 9.55 -11.71
N TRP A 92 3.99 8.95 -10.55
CA TRP A 92 4.02 7.51 -10.36
C TRP A 92 2.65 7.02 -9.92
N ARG A 93 2.35 5.79 -10.31
CA ARG A 93 1.07 5.15 -10.03
C ARG A 93 1.28 3.68 -9.77
N THR A 94 0.70 3.18 -8.69
CA THR A 94 0.83 1.80 -8.24
C THR A 94 -0.54 1.26 -7.85
N ASP A 95 -1.20 0.49 -8.72
CA ASP A 95 -2.49 -0.14 -8.38
C ASP A 95 -2.31 -1.34 -7.46
N PHE A 96 -3.31 -1.59 -6.62
CA PHE A 96 -3.40 -2.77 -5.77
C PHE A 96 -4.48 -3.71 -6.33
N VAL A 97 -4.07 -4.74 -7.07
CA VAL A 97 -4.97 -5.58 -7.87
C VAL A 97 -5.13 -6.93 -7.19
N ILE A 98 -6.37 -7.25 -6.79
CA ILE A 98 -6.69 -8.51 -6.11
C ILE A 98 -7.61 -9.34 -6.99
N PHE A 99 -7.15 -10.54 -7.34
CA PHE A 99 -7.98 -11.58 -7.93
C PHE A 99 -8.63 -12.40 -6.82
N THR A 100 -9.95 -12.40 -6.76
CA THR A 100 -10.75 -13.12 -5.75
C THR A 100 -11.87 -13.92 -6.42
N TYR A 101 -12.41 -14.92 -5.72
CA TYR A 101 -13.58 -15.67 -6.22
C TYR A 101 -14.90 -14.91 -5.98
N ASN A 102 -14.94 -14.04 -4.97
CA ASN A 102 -16.12 -13.25 -4.61
C ASN A 102 -15.72 -11.86 -4.09
N PHE A 103 -16.60 -10.88 -4.27
CA PHE A 103 -16.49 -9.55 -3.67
C PHE A 103 -16.87 -9.57 -2.19
N SER A 104 -15.90 -9.89 -1.34
CA SER A 104 -16.12 -9.90 0.11
C SER A 104 -16.37 -8.49 0.68
N SER A 105 -17.10 -8.42 1.81
CA SER A 105 -17.39 -7.15 2.50
C SER A 105 -16.12 -6.48 3.03
N GLU A 106 -15.10 -7.28 3.32
CA GLU A 106 -13.86 -6.88 3.92
C GLU A 106 -13.03 -6.03 2.95
N PHE A 107 -13.03 -6.36 1.66
CA PHE A 107 -12.38 -5.55 0.64
C PHE A 107 -13.11 -4.23 0.36
N ARG A 108 -14.44 -4.20 0.52
CA ARG A 108 -15.21 -2.95 0.47
C ARG A 108 -14.84 -2.02 1.63
N LYS A 109 -14.62 -2.57 2.83
CA LYS A 109 -14.13 -1.80 4.00
C LYS A 109 -12.72 -1.25 3.78
N LEU A 110 -11.90 -1.91 2.96
CA LEU A 110 -10.60 -1.39 2.49
C LEU A 110 -10.73 -0.37 1.34
N GLY A 111 -11.94 -0.06 0.87
CA GLY A 111 -12.14 0.90 -0.23
C GLY A 111 -11.81 0.35 -1.62
N CYS A 112 -11.67 -0.97 -1.77
CA CYS A 112 -11.41 -1.59 -3.06
C CYS A 112 -12.65 -1.56 -3.97
N VAL A 113 -12.44 -1.30 -5.26
CA VAL A 113 -13.52 -1.18 -6.26
C VAL A 113 -13.45 -2.31 -7.28
N ASN A 114 -14.59 -2.73 -7.83
CA ASN A 114 -14.69 -3.79 -8.84
C ASN A 114 -14.89 -3.26 -10.26
N ARG A 115 -14.21 -2.16 -10.60
CA ARG A 115 -14.32 -1.53 -11.92
C ARG A 115 -12.97 -1.39 -12.59
N LEU A 116 -12.98 -1.49 -13.91
CA LEU A 116 -11.85 -1.12 -14.73
C LEU A 116 -11.54 0.36 -14.59
N ARG A 117 -10.27 0.69 -14.85
CA ARG A 117 -9.80 2.05 -14.95
C ARG A 117 -10.48 2.75 -16.13
N GLN A 118 -10.94 3.98 -15.93
CA GLN A 118 -11.66 4.71 -16.99
C GLN A 118 -10.74 5.63 -17.81
N ASN A 119 -9.69 6.17 -17.20
CA ASN A 119 -8.77 7.10 -17.86
C ASN A 119 -7.35 7.01 -17.27
N LYS A 120 -6.37 7.70 -17.86
CA LYS A 120 -4.95 7.63 -17.45
C LYS A 120 -4.66 8.49 -16.22
N GLU A 121 -5.57 9.36 -15.82
CA GLU A 121 -5.41 10.34 -14.75
C GLU A 121 -5.90 9.81 -13.40
N GLU A 122 -6.70 8.74 -13.38
CA GLU A 122 -7.18 8.11 -12.15
C GLU A 122 -5.99 7.78 -11.20
N PRO A 123 -6.07 8.02 -9.88
CA PRO A 123 -4.96 7.72 -8.98
C PRO A 123 -4.69 6.20 -8.86
N SER A 124 -3.63 5.86 -8.11
CA SER A 124 -3.41 4.52 -7.56
C SER A 124 -4.67 4.06 -6.80
N MET A 125 -5.25 2.91 -7.16
CA MET A 125 -6.47 2.39 -6.52
C MET A 125 -6.36 0.90 -6.19
N CYS A 126 -7.10 0.47 -5.16
CA CYS A 126 -7.36 -0.94 -4.92
C CYS A 126 -8.49 -1.45 -5.82
N ARG A 127 -8.25 -2.54 -6.55
CA ARG A 127 -9.19 -3.11 -7.51
C ARG A 127 -9.39 -4.59 -7.31
N LEU A 128 -10.64 -5.02 -7.42
CA LEU A 128 -11.05 -6.42 -7.31
C LEU A 128 -11.42 -6.97 -8.68
N PHE A 129 -10.87 -8.13 -9.00
CA PHE A 129 -11.21 -8.90 -10.19
C PHE A 129 -11.68 -10.29 -9.80
N LEU A 130 -12.79 -10.74 -10.39
CA LEU A 130 -13.23 -12.11 -10.21
C LEU A 130 -12.35 -13.03 -11.05
N TYR A 131 -11.86 -14.11 -10.46
CA TYR A 131 -11.24 -15.20 -11.21
C TYR A 131 -12.06 -16.48 -11.10
N VAL A 132 -12.02 -17.27 -12.17
CA VAL A 132 -12.52 -18.65 -12.17
C VAL A 132 -11.33 -19.57 -11.94
N PRO A 133 -11.29 -20.35 -10.83
CA PRO A 133 -10.23 -21.33 -10.59
C PRO A 133 -10.14 -22.34 -11.74
N ILE A 134 -8.92 -22.80 -12.05
CA ILE A 134 -8.68 -23.68 -13.21
C ILE A 134 -9.54 -24.95 -13.13
N GLN A 135 -9.73 -25.52 -11.93
CA GLN A 135 -10.56 -26.72 -11.74
C GLN A 135 -12.03 -26.56 -12.15
N PHE A 136 -12.54 -25.32 -12.26
CA PHE A 136 -13.91 -25.05 -12.70
C PHE A 136 -13.99 -24.66 -14.18
N ARG A 137 -12.86 -24.49 -14.88
CA ARG A 137 -12.82 -24.14 -16.30
C ARG A 137 -13.11 -25.32 -17.22
N THR A 138 -12.84 -26.55 -16.77
CA THR A 138 -12.87 -27.77 -17.61
C THR A 138 -14.18 -28.57 -17.56
N LYS A 139 -15.22 -28.11 -16.86
CA LYS A 139 -16.51 -28.85 -16.81
C LYS A 139 -17.31 -28.84 -18.12
N ASN A 140 -16.82 -28.17 -19.18
CA ASN A 140 -17.44 -28.12 -20.51
C ASN A 140 -16.51 -28.58 -21.64
N ILE A 141 -15.60 -29.53 -21.39
CA ILE A 141 -14.97 -30.27 -22.49
C ILE A 141 -15.63 -31.64 -22.52
N HIS A 142 -16.80 -31.71 -23.15
CA HIS A 142 -17.32 -32.97 -23.69
C HIS A 142 -16.49 -33.24 -24.94
N PHE A 143 -15.52 -34.16 -24.86
CA PHE A 143 -15.01 -34.82 -26.05
C PHE A 143 -16.01 -35.92 -26.42
N ASP A 144 -17.18 -35.48 -26.88
CA ASP A 144 -18.08 -36.28 -27.69
C ASP A 144 -17.77 -35.95 -29.16
N ASP A 145 -16.73 -36.57 -29.68
CA ASP A 145 -16.52 -36.88 -31.10
C ASP A 145 -15.82 -38.24 -31.06
N VAL A 146 -16.57 -39.33 -30.89
CA VAL A 146 -17.18 -40.14 -31.96
C VAL A 146 -16.15 -40.54 -33.01
N ASP A 147 -15.78 -41.82 -32.92
CA ASP A 147 -15.29 -42.63 -34.01
C ASP A 147 -16.02 -42.32 -35.34
N ASN A 148 -15.27 -41.92 -36.36
CA ASN A 148 -15.57 -42.27 -37.75
C ASN A 148 -14.45 -41.81 -38.70
N LYS A 149 -13.45 -42.69 -38.91
CA LYS A 149 -13.07 -43.15 -40.26
C LYS A 149 -12.13 -44.35 -40.21
#